data_AF-A0A9P8IDW3-F1
#
_entry.id   AF-A0A9P8IDW3-F1
#
_cell.length_a   1.000
_cell.length_b   1.000
_cell.length_c   1.000
_cell.angle_alpha   90.00
_cell.angle_beta   90.00
_cell.angle_gamma   90.00
#
_symmetry.space_group_name_H-M   'P 1'
#
loop_
_entity.id
_entity.type
_entity.pdbx_description
1 polymer ?
#
loop_
_entity_poly.entity_id
_entity_poly.type
_entity_poly.pdbx_seq_one_letter_code
_entity_poly.pdbx_strand_id
1 'polypeptide(L)'
;MHPNTRVKVFYLCQKAVTHPIAPLFDPKESDQDGYLNDQEFDNFQRKCFDKLLPESDLSRNKQAIQKLSAESITEKGIDVRGFILWNKMYAEGGRHEIIWTILRAFHYTDSLSLKDSFVNPKFEVPPYSSAELSPAGYRFFVDLFLLFDKDNDGGLNDQELAALFAPSPGLPSSWADYSFPSSTFRNEAGHITLQGWLAQWSMTTFVEPKTTLEYLAYLGFESLEKGGTMAALKVTKPRRRRRRPGRVDRNVVSCYVLGASQSGKSSLLDAFLNRPFCQTYHPTIKPRTAVNNVELQGGKQCYLIVRFIVAQTTGDFLADEIGRQLEELGELEPAILENQVKLDTCDILCYTYDSSDPDSFSHIVELRVSLTAA
;
A
#
# COMPACT_ATOMS: atom_id res chain seq x y z
N MET A 1 28.45 -22.05 26.35
CA MET A 1 27.42 -21.02 26.05
C MET A 1 26.63 -20.75 27.32
N HIS A 2 26.57 -19.49 27.77
CA HIS A 2 25.89 -19.12 29.01
C HIS A 2 24.38 -19.43 28.96
N PRO A 3 23.76 -19.84 30.08
CA PRO A 3 22.31 -20.10 30.17
C PRO A 3 21.44 -18.93 29.67
N ASN A 4 21.90 -17.69 29.87
CA ASN A 4 21.22 -16.48 29.42
C ASN A 4 21.12 -16.35 27.89
N THR A 5 22.01 -16.97 27.12
CA THR A 5 21.96 -16.92 25.65
C THR A 5 20.82 -17.81 25.12
N ARG A 6 20.57 -18.97 25.74
CA ARG A 6 19.49 -19.89 25.33
C ARG A 6 18.10 -19.29 25.56
N VAL A 7 17.88 -18.64 26.70
CA VAL A 7 16.61 -17.98 27.03
C VAL A 7 16.37 -16.78 26.11
N LYS A 8 17.42 -15.99 25.82
CA LYS A 8 17.31 -14.84 24.92
C LYS A 8 17.04 -15.27 23.48
N VAL A 9 17.74 -16.30 22.98
CA VAL A 9 17.48 -16.89 21.65
C VAL A 9 16.09 -17.50 21.58
N PHE A 10 15.62 -18.19 22.63
CA PHE A 10 14.25 -18.73 22.68
C PHE A 10 13.18 -17.63 22.63
N TYR A 11 13.32 -16.57 23.42
CA TYR A 11 12.40 -15.42 23.41
C TYR A 11 12.39 -14.70 22.06
N LEU A 12 13.58 -14.54 21.46
CA LEU A 12 13.76 -13.95 20.14
C LEU A 12 13.11 -14.84 19.04
N CYS A 13 13.36 -16.15 19.04
CA CYS A 13 12.75 -17.08 18.08
C CYS A 13 11.23 -17.16 18.26
N GLN A 14 10.73 -17.20 19.50
CA GLN A 14 9.30 -17.17 19.77
C GLN A 14 8.68 -15.89 19.21
N LYS A 15 9.25 -14.71 19.47
CA LYS A 15 8.73 -13.44 18.94
C LYS A 15 8.77 -13.39 17.40
N ALA A 16 9.81 -13.92 16.77
CA ALA A 16 9.93 -13.98 15.32
C ALA A 16 8.93 -14.94 14.67
N VAL A 17 8.59 -16.05 15.33
CA VAL A 17 7.65 -17.07 14.79
C VAL A 17 6.20 -16.84 15.23
N THR A 18 5.95 -16.20 16.39
CA THR A 18 4.60 -15.85 16.87
C THR A 18 4.13 -14.48 16.39
N HIS A 19 5.05 -13.54 16.15
CA HIS A 19 4.79 -12.23 15.54
C HIS A 19 5.74 -12.04 14.34
N PRO A 20 5.70 -12.96 13.35
CA PRO A 20 6.42 -12.71 12.11
C PRO A 20 5.81 -11.45 11.53
N ILE A 21 6.62 -10.42 11.30
CA ILE A 21 6.26 -9.31 10.43
C ILE A 21 6.30 -9.84 8.98
N ALA A 22 5.51 -10.90 8.75
CA ALA A 22 5.04 -11.48 7.50
C ALA A 22 5.60 -12.78 6.93
N PRO A 23 6.90 -13.04 6.78
CA PRO A 23 7.27 -13.89 5.65
C PRO A 23 7.58 -15.34 6.03
N LEU A 24 7.61 -15.69 7.32
CA LEU A 24 7.98 -17.05 7.76
C LEU A 24 6.88 -18.09 7.52
N PHE A 25 5.63 -17.64 7.44
CA PHE A 25 4.48 -18.41 6.98
C PHE A 25 3.94 -17.63 5.78
N ASP A 26 4.67 -17.75 4.66
CA ASP A 26 4.49 -16.94 3.47
C ASP A 26 3.03 -17.04 2.98
N PRO A 27 2.24 -15.95 2.95
CA PRO A 27 0.89 -15.97 2.38
C PRO A 27 0.89 -16.44 0.92
N LYS A 28 2.04 -16.37 0.25
CA LYS A 28 2.24 -16.74 -1.15
C LYS A 28 2.50 -18.23 -1.34
N GLU A 29 2.81 -18.98 -0.28
CA GLU A 29 2.95 -20.43 -0.34
C GLU A 29 1.61 -21.09 -0.01
N SER A 30 0.73 -21.02 -1.03
CA SER A 30 -0.38 -21.93 -1.34
C SER A 30 -1.59 -21.95 -0.37
N ASP A 31 -2.75 -21.83 -1.01
CA ASP A 31 -4.15 -21.89 -0.56
C ASP A 31 -4.65 -21.12 0.70
N GLN A 32 -3.77 -20.53 1.51
CA GLN A 32 -4.12 -19.84 2.77
C GLN A 32 -4.99 -20.67 3.72
N ASP A 33 -4.91 -22.00 3.65
CA ASP A 33 -5.77 -22.86 4.47
C ASP A 33 -5.29 -22.96 5.93
N GLY A 34 -4.15 -22.34 6.24
CA GLY A 34 -3.53 -22.27 7.57
C GLY A 34 -2.62 -23.44 7.90
N TYR A 35 -2.34 -24.31 6.93
CA TYR A 35 -1.45 -25.45 7.06
C TYR A 35 -0.22 -25.30 6.14
N LEU A 36 0.86 -25.97 6.52
CA LEU A 36 2.06 -26.14 5.72
C LEU A 36 2.10 -27.58 5.22
N ASN A 37 1.68 -27.79 3.97
CA ASN A 37 1.69 -29.10 3.32
C ASN A 37 3.10 -29.49 2.85
N ASP A 38 3.26 -30.70 2.31
CA ASP A 38 4.57 -31.22 1.91
C ASP A 38 5.20 -30.43 0.76
N GLN A 39 4.39 -29.92 -0.18
CA GLN A 39 4.88 -29.15 -1.32
C GLN A 39 5.34 -27.75 -0.89
N GLU A 40 4.59 -27.09 -0.01
CA GLU A 40 4.97 -25.81 0.58
C GLU A 40 6.21 -25.98 1.47
N PHE A 41 6.26 -27.04 2.27
CA PHE A 41 7.43 -27.34 3.08
C PHE A 41 8.69 -27.55 2.24
N ASP A 42 8.57 -28.23 1.10
CA ASP A 42 9.67 -28.42 0.15
C ASP A 42 10.14 -27.09 -0.45
N ASN A 43 9.22 -26.19 -0.79
CA ASN A 43 9.54 -24.86 -1.30
C ASN A 43 10.25 -24.01 -0.24
N PHE A 44 9.70 -23.99 0.99
CA PHE A 44 10.31 -23.38 2.16
C PHE A 44 11.74 -23.89 2.42
N GLN A 45 11.94 -25.22 2.35
CA GLN A 45 13.26 -25.84 2.52
C GLN A 45 14.25 -25.41 1.45
N ARG A 46 13.84 -25.42 0.17
CA ARG A 46 14.69 -24.95 -0.93
C ARG A 46 15.05 -23.47 -0.75
N LYS A 47 14.09 -22.63 -0.37
CA LYS A 47 14.30 -21.19 -0.14
C LYS A 47 15.29 -20.91 0.98
N CYS A 48 15.20 -21.66 2.08
CA CYS A 48 16.05 -21.42 3.25
C CYS A 48 17.42 -22.10 3.16
N PHE A 49 17.51 -23.28 2.55
CA PHE A 49 18.69 -24.16 2.66
C PHE A 49 19.26 -24.64 1.33
N ASP A 50 18.68 -24.24 0.19
CA ASP A 50 19.02 -24.71 -1.16
C ASP A 50 19.00 -26.24 -1.31
N LYS A 51 18.27 -26.95 -0.44
CA LYS A 51 18.23 -28.42 -0.34
C LYS A 51 16.87 -28.89 0.13
N LEU A 52 16.51 -30.11 -0.25
CA LEU A 52 15.35 -30.81 0.30
C LEU A 52 15.72 -31.50 1.61
N LEU A 53 14.76 -31.56 2.53
CA LEU A 53 14.89 -32.38 3.73
C LEU A 53 14.60 -33.85 3.37
N PRO A 54 15.43 -34.81 3.79
CA PRO A 54 15.12 -36.22 3.57
C PRO A 54 13.75 -36.59 4.17
N GLU A 55 12.95 -37.39 3.46
CA GLU A 55 11.61 -37.80 3.92
C GLU A 55 11.62 -38.46 5.30
N SER A 56 12.69 -39.20 5.61
CA SER A 56 12.90 -39.84 6.90
C SER A 56 13.07 -38.81 8.03
N ASP A 57 13.79 -37.72 7.78
CA ASP A 57 13.97 -36.63 8.74
C ASP A 57 12.67 -35.81 8.89
N LEU A 58 11.97 -35.53 7.79
CA LEU A 58 10.66 -34.88 7.80
C LEU A 58 9.66 -35.69 8.65
N SER A 59 9.54 -36.98 8.37
CA SER A 59 8.66 -37.91 9.11
C SER A 59 9.00 -37.96 10.60
N ARG A 60 10.30 -38.01 10.94
CA ARG A 60 10.75 -37.99 12.34
C ARG A 60 10.36 -36.68 13.05
N ASN A 61 10.50 -35.54 12.38
CA ASN A 61 10.13 -34.25 12.97
C ASN A 61 8.61 -34.13 13.12
N LYS A 62 7.82 -34.55 12.12
CA LYS A 62 6.36 -34.63 12.21
C LYS A 62 5.93 -35.49 13.40
N GLN A 63 6.47 -36.70 13.55
CA GLN A 63 6.17 -37.55 14.71
C GLN A 63 6.52 -36.90 16.04
N ALA A 64 7.61 -36.13 16.11
CA ALA A 64 8.00 -35.43 17.32
C ALA A 64 7.06 -34.28 17.67
N ILE A 65 6.58 -33.52 16.68
CA ILE A 65 5.53 -32.50 16.85
C ILE A 65 4.24 -33.17 17.31
N GLN A 66 3.83 -34.27 16.66
CA GLN A 66 2.59 -34.98 16.98
C GLN A 66 2.56 -35.52 18.42
N LYS A 67 3.72 -35.91 18.96
CA LYS A 67 3.86 -36.31 20.37
C LYS A 67 3.66 -35.15 21.36
N LEU A 68 3.99 -33.92 20.94
CA LEU A 68 3.85 -32.71 21.77
C LEU A 68 2.48 -32.05 21.61
N SER A 69 1.93 -32.10 20.40
CA SER A 69 0.63 -31.54 20.03
C SER A 69 0.03 -32.39 18.92
N ALA A 70 -0.89 -33.28 19.28
CA ALA A 70 -1.54 -34.18 18.31
C ALA A 70 -2.39 -33.42 17.28
N GLU A 71 -2.95 -32.26 17.67
CA GLU A 71 -3.80 -31.41 16.82
C GLU A 71 -3.02 -30.59 15.79
N SER A 72 -1.70 -30.45 15.96
CA SER A 72 -0.87 -29.60 15.11
C SER A 72 -0.47 -30.23 13.77
N ILE A 73 -0.83 -31.50 13.56
CA ILE A 73 -0.59 -32.21 12.31
C ILE A 73 -1.90 -32.83 11.86
N THR A 74 -2.34 -32.44 10.66
CA THR A 74 -3.54 -32.96 10.02
C THR A 74 -3.17 -33.52 8.63
N GLU A 75 -4.15 -34.09 7.91
CA GLU A 75 -3.96 -34.50 6.51
C GLU A 75 -3.60 -33.32 5.60
N LYS A 76 -3.99 -32.09 5.98
CA LYS A 76 -3.66 -30.86 5.24
C LYS A 76 -2.21 -30.43 5.44
N GLY A 77 -1.57 -30.84 6.53
CA GLY A 77 -0.19 -30.46 6.83
C GLY A 77 0.00 -30.02 8.28
N ILE A 78 1.01 -29.19 8.51
CA ILE A 78 1.41 -28.69 9.83
C ILE A 78 0.77 -27.33 10.07
N ASP A 79 0.02 -27.17 11.17
CA ASP A 79 -0.55 -25.86 11.52
C ASP A 79 0.54 -24.88 12.03
N VAL A 80 0.19 -23.59 12.16
CA VAL A 80 1.09 -22.55 12.68
C VAL A 80 1.71 -22.94 14.03
N ARG A 81 0.93 -23.60 14.91
CA ARG A 81 1.42 -24.05 16.23
C ARG A 81 2.47 -25.16 16.08
N GLY A 82 2.26 -26.11 15.17
CA GLY A 82 3.20 -27.16 14.83
C GLY A 82 4.51 -26.59 14.28
N PHE A 83 4.44 -25.57 13.43
CA PHE A 83 5.63 -24.88 12.92
C PHE A 83 6.41 -24.14 14.03
N ILE A 84 5.71 -23.49 14.98
CA ILE A 84 6.33 -22.89 16.17
C ILE A 84 7.01 -23.96 17.04
N LEU A 85 6.33 -25.07 17.29
CA LEU A 85 6.86 -26.19 18.07
C LEU A 85 8.11 -26.79 17.41
N TRP A 86 8.11 -26.92 16.09
CA TRP A 86 9.27 -27.36 15.35
C TRP A 86 10.47 -26.44 15.60
N ASN A 87 10.30 -25.14 15.38
CA ASN A 87 11.37 -24.15 15.61
C ASN A 87 11.85 -24.15 17.07
N LYS A 88 10.93 -24.32 18.03
CA LYS A 88 11.25 -24.49 19.45
C LYS A 88 12.14 -25.71 19.69
N MET A 89 11.81 -26.86 19.10
CA MET A 89 12.63 -28.08 19.23
C MET A 89 14.04 -27.89 18.67
N TYR A 90 14.21 -27.13 17.59
CA TYR A 90 15.55 -26.79 17.09
C TYR A 90 16.34 -25.92 18.07
N ALA A 91 15.70 -24.91 18.67
CA ALA A 91 16.33 -24.05 19.65
C ALA A 91 16.78 -24.82 20.90
N GLU A 92 15.88 -25.65 21.47
CA GLU A 92 16.14 -26.44 22.67
C GLU A 92 17.21 -27.52 22.43
N GLY A 93 17.21 -28.13 21.25
CA GLY A 93 18.23 -29.09 20.80
C GLY A 93 19.59 -28.45 20.46
N GLY A 94 19.75 -27.13 20.65
CA GLY A 94 21.00 -26.42 20.37
C GLY A 94 21.26 -26.12 18.89
N ARG A 95 20.31 -26.43 18.00
CA ARG A 95 20.40 -26.24 16.53
C ARG A 95 19.83 -24.89 16.08
N HIS A 96 20.14 -23.84 16.84
CA HIS A 96 19.67 -22.47 16.61
C HIS A 96 20.16 -21.87 15.27
N GLU A 97 21.27 -22.36 14.72
CA GLU A 97 21.74 -21.96 13.38
C GLU A 97 20.70 -22.22 12.29
N ILE A 98 19.89 -23.28 12.41
CA ILE A 98 18.80 -23.58 11.46
C ILE A 98 17.78 -22.44 11.46
N ILE A 99 17.40 -21.95 12.64
CA ILE A 99 16.43 -20.86 12.81
C ILE A 99 17.01 -19.56 12.24
N TRP A 100 18.29 -19.29 12.51
CA TRP A 100 18.95 -18.11 11.95
C TRP A 100 19.09 -18.15 10.42
N THR A 101 19.31 -19.32 9.83
CA THR A 101 19.30 -19.49 8.38
C THR A 101 17.93 -19.13 7.81
N ILE A 102 16.84 -19.64 8.41
CA ILE A 102 15.46 -19.30 8.02
C ILE A 102 15.26 -17.77 8.13
N LEU A 103 15.55 -17.18 9.29
CA LEU A 103 15.40 -15.73 9.51
C LEU A 103 16.17 -14.91 8.47
N ARG A 104 17.40 -15.31 8.13
CA ARG A 104 18.23 -14.60 7.14
C ARG A 104 17.73 -14.77 5.72
N ALA A 105 17.17 -15.92 5.37
CA ALA A 105 16.51 -16.15 4.07
C ALA A 105 15.35 -15.17 3.86
N PHE A 106 14.66 -14.81 4.94
CA PHE A 106 13.60 -13.82 4.98
C PHE A 106 14.04 -12.41 5.41
N HIS A 107 15.32 -12.09 5.19
CA HIS A 107 15.89 -10.75 5.39
C HIS A 107 15.88 -10.21 6.83
N TYR A 108 15.67 -11.03 7.86
CA TYR A 108 15.84 -10.60 9.25
C TYR A 108 17.31 -10.41 9.63
N THR A 109 17.54 -9.47 10.54
CA THR A 109 18.83 -9.19 11.19
C THR A 109 18.94 -9.90 12.55
N ASP A 110 20.12 -9.85 13.16
CA ASP A 110 20.35 -10.41 14.50
C ASP A 110 19.50 -9.71 15.59
N SER A 111 18.95 -8.52 15.30
CA SER A 111 18.02 -7.79 16.17
C SER A 111 16.55 -8.15 15.94
N LEU A 112 16.26 -9.13 15.06
CA LEU A 112 14.91 -9.51 14.63
C LEU A 112 14.07 -8.39 14.01
N SER A 113 14.74 -7.42 13.41
CA SER A 113 14.11 -6.49 12.47
C SER A 113 14.45 -6.92 11.05
N LEU A 114 13.56 -6.63 10.10
CA LEU A 114 13.90 -6.73 8.69
C LEU A 114 15.08 -5.80 8.38
N LYS A 115 15.96 -6.24 7.47
CA LYS A 115 17.10 -5.44 7.01
C LYS A 115 16.61 -4.11 6.43
N ASP A 116 17.21 -3.01 6.87
CA ASP A 116 16.85 -1.68 6.38
C ASP A 116 17.03 -1.57 4.87
N SER A 117 18.08 -2.14 4.28
CA SER A 117 18.26 -2.16 2.82
C SER A 117 17.22 -2.96 2.04
N PHE A 118 16.44 -3.81 2.72
CA PHE A 118 15.34 -4.59 2.13
C PHE A 118 14.03 -3.80 2.19
N VAL A 119 13.74 -3.18 3.34
CA VAL A 119 12.53 -2.37 3.58
C VAL A 119 12.64 -0.99 2.90
N ASN A 120 13.80 -0.36 3.02
CA ASN A 120 14.16 0.96 2.52
C ASN A 120 15.30 0.89 1.49
N PRO A 121 15.11 0.24 0.33
CA PRO A 121 16.14 0.23 -0.70
C PRO A 121 16.38 1.64 -1.23
N LYS A 122 17.59 1.90 -1.74
CA LYS A 122 17.94 3.19 -2.34
C LYS A 122 17.22 3.37 -3.67
N PHE A 123 16.05 4.00 -3.63
CA PHE A 123 15.23 4.32 -4.79
C PHE A 123 15.06 5.84 -4.91
N GLU A 124 15.67 6.41 -5.94
CA GLU A 124 15.62 7.85 -6.21
C GLU A 124 14.79 8.14 -7.45
N VAL A 125 13.82 9.04 -7.31
CA VAL A 125 13.02 9.54 -8.42
C VAL A 125 13.63 10.87 -8.87
N PRO A 126 14.17 10.97 -10.10
CA PRO A 126 14.75 12.20 -10.60
C PRO A 126 13.72 13.34 -10.66
N PRO A 127 14.17 14.62 -10.64
CA PRO A 127 13.28 15.76 -10.82
C PRO A 127 12.43 15.62 -12.09
N TYR A 128 11.15 15.99 -11.98
CA TYR A 128 10.15 15.90 -13.04
C TYR A 128 9.81 14.47 -13.51
N SER A 129 10.42 13.42 -12.95
CA SER A 129 9.96 12.04 -13.11
C SER A 129 8.96 11.67 -12.03
N SER A 130 8.35 10.48 -12.16
CA SER A 130 7.52 9.88 -11.11
C SER A 130 7.77 8.40 -11.02
N ALA A 131 7.37 7.81 -9.91
CA ALA A 131 7.32 6.36 -9.77
C ALA A 131 5.92 5.85 -10.16
N GLU A 132 5.90 4.70 -10.82
CA GLU A 132 4.69 3.95 -11.14
C GLU A 132 4.92 2.48 -10.84
N LEU A 133 3.86 1.70 -10.63
CA LEU A 133 3.97 0.26 -10.57
C LEU A 133 4.46 -0.31 -11.91
N SER A 134 5.41 -1.24 -11.84
CA SER A 134 5.83 -2.07 -12.96
C SER A 134 4.80 -3.18 -13.21
N PRO A 135 4.86 -3.90 -14.34
CA PRO A 135 4.02 -5.08 -14.56
C PRO A 135 4.14 -6.13 -13.46
N ALA A 136 5.33 -6.30 -12.86
CA ALA A 136 5.54 -7.21 -11.73
C ALA A 136 4.85 -6.71 -10.45
N GLY A 137 4.89 -5.39 -10.19
CA GLY A 137 4.18 -4.79 -9.06
C GLY A 137 2.66 -4.92 -9.19
N TYR A 138 2.10 -4.65 -10.39
CA TYR A 138 0.67 -4.88 -10.63
C TYR A 138 0.29 -6.33 -10.44
N ARG A 139 1.04 -7.27 -11.04
CA ARG A 139 0.77 -8.70 -10.88
C ARG A 139 0.77 -9.11 -9.42
N PHE A 140 1.76 -8.66 -8.64
CA PHE A 140 1.81 -8.96 -7.21
C PHE A 140 0.57 -8.46 -6.46
N PHE A 141 0.13 -7.22 -6.68
CA PHE A 141 -1.06 -6.69 -5.99
C PHE A 141 -2.36 -7.33 -6.49
N VAL A 142 -2.44 -7.79 -7.74
CA VAL A 142 -3.55 -8.60 -8.25
C VAL A 142 -3.58 -9.96 -7.55
N ASP A 143 -2.45 -10.67 -7.55
CA ASP A 143 -2.33 -11.99 -6.93
C ASP A 143 -2.67 -11.89 -5.43
N LEU A 144 -2.20 -10.84 -4.75
CA LEU A 144 -2.51 -10.59 -3.34
C LEU A 144 -3.99 -10.27 -3.10
N PHE A 145 -4.65 -9.52 -3.99
CA PHE A 145 -6.08 -9.27 -3.89
C PHE A 145 -6.88 -10.58 -3.98
N LEU A 146 -6.64 -11.36 -5.03
CA LEU A 146 -7.34 -12.62 -5.30
C LEU A 146 -7.12 -13.66 -4.20
N LEU A 147 -5.95 -13.61 -3.57
CA LEU A 147 -5.60 -14.48 -2.47
C LEU A 147 -6.42 -14.20 -1.19
N PHE A 148 -6.79 -12.94 -0.95
CA PHE A 148 -7.50 -12.52 0.26
C PHE A 148 -9.00 -12.27 0.07
N ASP A 149 -9.50 -12.20 -1.17
CA ASP A 149 -10.92 -12.23 -1.52
C ASP A 149 -11.46 -13.67 -1.36
N LYS A 150 -11.80 -14.04 -0.13
CA LYS A 150 -12.09 -15.43 0.25
C LYS A 150 -13.49 -15.86 -0.16
N ASP A 151 -14.43 -14.93 -0.14
CA ASP A 151 -15.81 -15.18 -0.55
C ASP A 151 -16.02 -14.98 -2.06
N ASN A 152 -15.01 -14.51 -2.80
CA ASN A 152 -15.03 -14.25 -4.24
C ASN A 152 -16.16 -13.28 -4.63
N ASP A 153 -16.47 -12.31 -3.76
CA ASP A 153 -17.47 -11.29 -4.01
C ASP A 153 -16.93 -10.13 -4.89
N GLY A 154 -15.63 -10.16 -5.21
CA GLY A 154 -14.94 -9.16 -6.01
C GLY A 154 -14.56 -7.90 -5.23
N GLY A 155 -14.56 -7.93 -3.90
CA GLY A 155 -14.21 -6.82 -3.04
C GLY A 155 -13.67 -7.22 -1.66
N LEU A 156 -12.53 -6.65 -1.26
CA LEU A 156 -11.99 -6.87 0.08
C LEU A 156 -12.82 -6.15 1.15
N ASN A 157 -13.38 -6.92 2.07
CA ASN A 157 -14.06 -6.41 3.26
C ASN A 157 -13.05 -6.07 4.39
N ASP A 158 -13.53 -5.51 5.50
CA ASP A 158 -12.66 -5.08 6.61
C ASP A 158 -11.86 -6.24 7.24
N GLN A 159 -12.43 -7.45 7.30
CA GLN A 159 -11.76 -8.61 7.89
C GLN A 159 -10.67 -9.15 6.98
N GLU A 160 -10.95 -9.24 5.68
CA GLU A 160 -9.97 -9.67 4.66
C GLU A 160 -8.83 -8.68 4.55
N LEU A 161 -9.14 -7.38 4.59
CA LEU A 161 -8.13 -6.33 4.58
C LEU A 161 -7.25 -6.38 5.84
N ALA A 162 -7.86 -6.59 7.02
CA ALA A 162 -7.10 -6.77 8.25
C ALA A 162 -6.19 -8.00 8.21
N ALA A 163 -6.66 -9.10 7.62
CA ALA A 163 -5.85 -10.31 7.42
C ALA A 163 -4.71 -10.07 6.43
N LEU A 164 -4.95 -9.33 5.34
CA LEU A 164 -3.95 -8.97 4.33
C LEU A 164 -2.81 -8.14 4.93
N PHE A 165 -3.14 -7.18 5.79
CA PHE A 165 -2.16 -6.29 6.40
C PHE A 165 -1.65 -6.74 7.77
N ALA A 166 -2.17 -7.81 8.37
CA ALA A 166 -1.63 -8.45 9.57
C ALA A 166 -0.10 -8.69 9.54
N PRO A 167 0.51 -9.09 8.42
CA PRO A 167 1.97 -9.16 8.25
C PRO A 167 2.74 -7.84 8.39
N SER A 168 2.07 -6.69 8.32
CA SER A 168 2.65 -5.36 8.26
C SER A 168 2.30 -4.55 9.52
N PRO A 169 2.83 -3.31 9.69
CA PRO A 169 2.41 -2.41 10.77
C PRO A 169 0.92 -2.00 10.74
N GLY A 170 0.14 -2.43 9.74
CA GLY A 170 -1.26 -2.08 9.54
C GLY A 170 -1.47 -1.49 8.15
N LEU A 171 -2.51 -0.67 7.96
CA LEU A 171 -2.63 0.13 6.74
C LEU A 171 -1.57 1.23 6.71
N PRO A 172 -1.08 1.67 5.54
CA PRO A 172 -0.22 2.84 5.44
C PRO A 172 -0.88 4.03 6.12
N SER A 173 -0.16 4.72 7.01
CA SER A 173 -0.74 5.82 7.80
C SER A 173 -1.31 6.92 6.91
N SER A 174 -0.68 7.19 5.76
CA SER A 174 -1.13 8.19 4.80
C SER A 174 -2.46 7.84 4.13
N TRP A 175 -2.88 6.57 4.12
CA TRP A 175 -4.18 6.19 3.58
C TRP A 175 -5.33 6.78 4.41
N ALA A 176 -5.15 6.94 5.72
CA ALA A 176 -6.13 7.63 6.58
C ALA A 176 -6.26 9.11 6.18
N ASP A 177 -5.15 9.78 5.91
CA ASP A 177 -5.12 11.18 5.46
C ASP A 177 -5.85 11.36 4.12
N TYR A 178 -5.71 10.39 3.22
CA TYR A 178 -6.44 10.38 1.95
C TYR A 178 -7.90 9.94 2.08
N SER A 179 -8.40 9.63 3.28
CA SER A 179 -9.76 9.15 3.55
C SER A 179 -10.06 7.75 2.96
N PHE A 180 -9.06 6.88 2.84
CA PHE A 180 -9.28 5.48 2.47
C PHE A 180 -10.22 4.78 3.49
N PRO A 181 -11.16 3.91 3.07
CA PRO A 181 -11.39 3.41 1.70
C PRO A 181 -12.29 4.30 0.84
N SER A 182 -12.74 5.45 1.36
CA SER A 182 -13.58 6.40 0.62
C SER A 182 -12.82 7.22 -0.43
N SER A 183 -11.50 7.07 -0.54
CA SER A 183 -10.67 7.64 -1.59
C SER A 183 -10.77 6.90 -2.92
N THR A 184 -11.35 5.71 -2.95
CA THR A 184 -11.30 4.83 -4.11
C THR A 184 -12.66 4.21 -4.44
N PHE A 185 -12.72 3.48 -5.54
CA PHE A 185 -13.93 2.79 -6.01
C PHE A 185 -14.22 1.55 -5.14
N ARG A 186 -15.50 1.33 -4.84
CA ARG A 186 -16.01 0.25 -3.98
C ARG A 186 -17.24 -0.39 -4.62
N ASN A 187 -17.52 -1.64 -4.29
CA ASN A 187 -18.74 -2.31 -4.76
C ASN A 187 -19.98 -1.81 -3.98
N GLU A 188 -21.16 -2.32 -4.31
CA GLU A 188 -22.43 -1.95 -3.68
C GLU A 188 -22.48 -2.29 -2.17
N ALA A 189 -21.73 -3.32 -1.74
CA ALA A 189 -21.57 -3.69 -0.34
C ALA A 189 -20.60 -2.77 0.42
N GLY A 190 -19.90 -1.87 -0.29
CA GLY A 190 -18.90 -0.97 0.29
C GLY A 190 -17.52 -1.60 0.45
N HIS A 191 -17.29 -2.79 -0.10
CA HIS A 191 -15.99 -3.47 -0.12
C HIS A 191 -15.08 -2.90 -1.21
N ILE A 192 -13.76 -2.99 -1.01
CA ILE A 192 -12.76 -2.43 -1.91
C ILE A 192 -12.57 -3.36 -3.10
N THR A 193 -12.96 -2.94 -4.30
CA THR A 193 -12.81 -3.78 -5.50
C THR A 193 -11.36 -3.85 -5.97
N LEU A 194 -11.03 -4.82 -6.84
CA LEU A 194 -9.70 -4.90 -7.47
C LEU A 194 -9.30 -3.59 -8.16
N GLN A 195 -10.25 -2.93 -8.82
CA GLN A 195 -10.06 -1.62 -9.44
C GLN A 195 -9.67 -0.57 -8.38
N GLY A 196 -10.41 -0.51 -7.27
CA GLY A 196 -10.14 0.43 -6.19
C GLY A 196 -8.82 0.17 -5.48
N TRP A 197 -8.48 -1.11 -5.30
CA TRP A 197 -7.22 -1.59 -4.73
C TRP A 197 -6.00 -1.17 -5.56
N LEU A 198 -6.02 -1.46 -6.87
CA LEU A 198 -4.93 -1.09 -7.77
C LEU A 198 -4.83 0.43 -7.94
N ALA A 199 -5.95 1.15 -7.94
CA ALA A 199 -5.97 2.61 -7.97
C ALA A 199 -5.30 3.20 -6.72
N GLN A 200 -5.62 2.69 -5.53
CA GLN A 200 -5.01 3.13 -4.27
C GLN A 200 -3.50 2.87 -4.23
N TRP A 201 -3.04 1.69 -4.64
CA TRP A 201 -1.59 1.40 -4.72
C TRP A 201 -0.88 2.22 -5.78
N SER A 202 -1.52 2.49 -6.92
CA SER A 202 -0.97 3.36 -7.96
C SER A 202 -0.80 4.80 -7.47
N MET A 203 -1.76 5.31 -6.69
CA MET A 203 -1.65 6.60 -6.01
C MET A 203 -0.52 6.61 -4.98
N THR A 204 -0.48 5.59 -4.11
CA THR A 204 0.55 5.47 -3.07
C THR A 204 1.95 5.42 -3.68
N THR A 205 2.11 4.68 -4.78
CA THR A 205 3.39 4.61 -5.51
C THR A 205 3.79 5.96 -6.09
N PHE A 206 2.82 6.71 -6.60
CA PHE A 206 3.05 8.00 -7.24
C PHE A 206 3.44 9.08 -6.22
N VAL A 207 2.75 9.13 -5.07
CA VAL A 207 2.96 10.16 -4.04
C VAL A 207 4.08 9.77 -3.08
N GLU A 208 4.14 8.50 -2.67
CA GLU A 208 5.00 7.97 -1.61
C GLU A 208 5.64 6.63 -2.03
N PRO A 209 6.55 6.63 -3.03
CA PRO A 209 7.15 5.40 -3.55
C PRO A 209 7.90 4.59 -2.48
N LYS A 210 8.47 5.26 -1.47
CA LYS A 210 9.15 4.60 -0.35
C LYS A 210 8.17 3.74 0.46
N THR A 211 7.02 4.28 0.83
CA THR A 211 5.96 3.53 1.52
C THR A 211 5.52 2.32 0.71
N THR A 212 5.42 2.44 -0.62
CA THR A 212 5.11 1.27 -1.46
C THR A 212 6.20 0.20 -1.37
N LEU A 213 7.48 0.57 -1.37
CA LEU A 213 8.60 -0.37 -1.25
C LEU A 213 8.63 -1.05 0.13
N GLU A 214 8.36 -0.31 1.21
CA GLU A 214 8.26 -0.86 2.56
C GLU A 214 7.16 -1.91 2.63
N TYR A 215 5.97 -1.60 2.09
CA TYR A 215 4.85 -2.52 2.09
C TYR A 215 5.05 -3.71 1.16
N LEU A 216 5.71 -3.54 0.01
CA LEU A 216 6.12 -4.68 -0.81
C LEU A 216 7.06 -5.62 -0.03
N ALA A 217 7.97 -5.08 0.77
CA ALA A 217 8.83 -5.87 1.64
C ALA A 217 8.04 -6.61 2.73
N TYR A 218 7.12 -5.91 3.40
CA TYR A 218 6.24 -6.52 4.41
C TYR A 218 5.31 -7.57 3.80
N LEU A 219 4.80 -7.37 2.58
CA LEU A 219 3.80 -8.27 1.98
C LEU A 219 4.43 -9.44 1.22
N GLY A 220 5.76 -9.59 1.23
CA GLY A 220 6.44 -10.72 0.58
C GLY A 220 6.58 -10.58 -0.94
N PHE A 221 6.77 -9.36 -1.44
CA PHE A 221 7.20 -9.18 -2.82
C PHE A 221 8.63 -9.69 -3.00
N GLU A 222 8.81 -10.61 -3.94
CA GLU A 222 10.10 -11.18 -4.30
C GLU A 222 10.30 -11.07 -5.80
N SER A 223 11.52 -10.73 -6.19
CA SER A 223 11.95 -10.68 -7.58
C SER A 223 13.23 -11.48 -7.76
N LEU A 224 13.30 -12.22 -8.85
CA LEU A 224 14.51 -12.93 -9.27
C LEU A 224 15.59 -11.96 -9.80
N GLU A 225 15.22 -10.72 -10.09
CA GLU A 225 16.14 -9.71 -10.60
C GLU A 225 16.93 -9.01 -9.49
N LYS A 226 18.13 -8.53 -9.84
CA LYS A 226 18.95 -7.71 -8.94
C LYS A 226 18.22 -6.39 -8.64
N GLY A 227 17.62 -6.29 -7.47
CA GLY A 227 16.91 -5.07 -7.05
C GLY A 227 15.82 -5.28 -5.99
N GLY A 228 15.42 -6.53 -5.72
CA GLY A 228 14.42 -6.84 -4.70
C GLY A 228 13.09 -6.15 -5.00
N THR A 229 12.55 -5.44 -4.01
CA THR A 229 11.28 -4.70 -4.12
C THR A 229 11.29 -3.61 -5.19
N MET A 230 12.46 -3.07 -5.56
CA MET A 230 12.55 -2.05 -6.62
C MET A 230 12.08 -2.55 -7.98
N ALA A 231 12.11 -3.86 -8.24
CA ALA A 231 11.60 -4.43 -9.49
C ALA A 231 10.07 -4.27 -9.66
N ALA A 232 9.35 -4.05 -8.56
CA ALA A 232 7.92 -3.76 -8.57
C ALA A 232 7.61 -2.33 -9.05
N LEU A 233 8.59 -1.44 -9.08
CA LEU A 233 8.44 -0.05 -9.48
C LEU A 233 9.17 0.26 -10.78
N LYS A 234 8.69 1.27 -11.50
CA LYS A 234 9.38 1.86 -12.65
C LYS A 234 9.40 3.37 -12.50
N VAL A 235 10.49 3.99 -12.91
CA VAL A 235 10.63 5.46 -12.96
C VAL A 235 10.24 5.95 -14.36
N THR A 236 9.31 6.90 -14.43
CA THR A 236 8.89 7.50 -15.69
C THR A 236 9.96 8.42 -16.25
N LYS A 237 9.91 8.66 -17.57
CA LYS A 237 10.74 9.71 -18.17
C LYS A 237 10.39 11.08 -17.56
N PRO A 238 11.36 11.99 -17.39
CA PRO A 238 11.10 13.33 -16.90
C PRO A 238 10.07 14.06 -17.76
N ARG A 239 9.14 14.76 -17.11
CA ARG A 239 8.20 15.67 -17.76
C ARG A 239 9.00 16.73 -18.50
N ARG A 240 8.68 16.94 -19.77
CA ARG A 240 9.20 18.06 -20.57
C ARG A 240 8.02 18.92 -20.97
N ARG A 241 8.12 20.23 -20.74
CA ARG A 241 7.12 21.20 -21.23
C ARG A 241 7.08 21.14 -22.75
N ARG A 242 6.03 20.55 -23.32
CA ARG A 242 5.86 20.43 -24.77
C ARG A 242 4.97 21.55 -25.27
N ARG A 243 5.37 22.20 -26.37
CA ARG A 243 4.54 23.21 -27.06
C ARG A 243 3.41 22.58 -27.89
N ARG A 244 3.42 21.27 -28.13
CA ARG A 244 2.41 20.54 -28.90
C ARG A 244 1.86 19.37 -28.08
N PRO A 245 0.55 19.05 -28.20
CA PRO A 245 -0.01 17.81 -27.68
C PRO A 245 0.77 16.62 -28.24
N GLY A 246 1.16 15.70 -27.37
CA GLY A 246 1.86 14.49 -27.78
C GLY A 246 1.48 13.33 -26.87
N ARG A 247 1.79 12.11 -27.30
CA ARG A 247 1.48 10.90 -26.54
C ARG A 247 2.09 10.98 -25.14
N VAL A 248 1.24 10.94 -24.12
CA VAL A 248 1.63 10.82 -22.71
C VAL A 248 1.82 9.35 -22.43
N ASP A 249 3.07 8.96 -22.13
CA ASP A 249 3.47 7.57 -21.90
C ASP A 249 3.25 7.11 -20.44
N ARG A 250 2.79 8.03 -19.59
CA ARG A 250 2.54 7.80 -18.17
C ARG A 250 1.17 7.16 -17.97
N ASN A 251 1.05 6.41 -16.88
CA ASN A 251 -0.15 5.69 -16.50
C ASN A 251 -0.80 6.29 -15.26
N VAL A 252 -0.15 7.23 -14.58
CA VAL A 252 -0.74 7.95 -13.44
C VAL A 252 -0.66 9.45 -13.70
N VAL A 253 -1.78 10.13 -13.51
CA VAL A 253 -1.95 11.56 -13.73
C VAL A 253 -2.54 12.19 -12.47
N SER A 254 -1.97 13.30 -12.00
CA SER A 254 -2.45 14.04 -10.84
C SER A 254 -3.21 15.31 -11.25
N CYS A 255 -4.36 15.54 -10.64
CA CYS A 255 -5.22 16.68 -10.89
C CYS A 255 -5.62 17.38 -9.59
N TYR A 256 -5.38 18.70 -9.53
CA TYR A 256 -5.94 19.55 -8.48
C TYR A 256 -7.24 20.19 -8.95
N VAL A 257 -8.26 20.09 -8.11
CA VAL A 257 -9.57 20.72 -8.33
C VAL A 257 -9.66 21.96 -7.45
N LEU A 258 -9.77 23.11 -8.10
CA LEU A 258 -9.77 24.45 -7.53
C LEU A 258 -11.12 25.13 -7.78
N GLY A 259 -11.50 26.09 -6.94
CA GLY A 259 -12.78 26.79 -7.06
C GLY A 259 -13.34 27.25 -5.73
N ALA A 260 -14.26 28.21 -5.77
CA ALA A 260 -14.86 28.81 -4.59
C ALA A 260 -15.55 27.78 -3.68
N SER A 261 -15.77 28.12 -2.40
CA SER A 261 -16.65 27.34 -1.54
C SER A 261 -18.01 27.11 -2.22
N GLN A 262 -18.58 25.91 -2.05
CA GLN A 262 -19.86 25.51 -2.65
C GLN A 262 -19.87 25.36 -4.19
N SER A 263 -18.74 25.51 -4.90
CA SER A 263 -18.64 25.34 -6.37
C SER A 263 -18.84 23.90 -6.92
N GLY A 264 -19.29 22.96 -6.09
CA GLY A 264 -19.53 21.56 -6.50
C GLY A 264 -18.30 20.64 -6.54
N LYS A 265 -17.12 21.07 -6.04
CA LYS A 265 -15.88 20.26 -6.01
C LYS A 265 -16.09 18.86 -5.43
N SER A 266 -16.72 18.76 -4.26
CA SER A 266 -16.94 17.47 -3.59
C SER A 266 -17.83 16.55 -4.41
N SER A 267 -18.90 17.10 -5.01
CA SER A 267 -19.81 16.37 -5.90
C SER A 267 -19.10 15.84 -7.15
N LEU A 268 -18.12 16.57 -7.69
CA LEU A 268 -17.29 16.11 -8.81
C LEU A 268 -16.46 14.87 -8.44
N LEU A 269 -15.82 14.87 -7.26
CA LEU A 269 -15.06 13.71 -6.78
C LEU A 269 -15.97 12.52 -6.47
N ASP A 270 -17.14 12.77 -5.90
CA ASP A 270 -18.12 11.72 -5.63
C ASP A 270 -18.63 11.09 -6.93
N ALA A 271 -18.94 11.91 -7.96
CA ALA A 271 -19.30 11.42 -9.29
C ALA A 271 -18.16 10.62 -9.94
N PHE A 272 -16.90 11.05 -9.78
CA PHE A 272 -15.72 10.34 -10.28
C PHE A 272 -15.54 8.93 -9.66
N LEU A 273 -16.08 8.72 -8.45
CA LEU A 273 -16.12 7.44 -7.76
C LEU A 273 -17.47 6.71 -7.92
N ASN A 274 -18.31 7.12 -8.88
CA ASN A 274 -19.66 6.61 -9.14
C ASN A 274 -20.59 6.65 -7.92
N ARG A 275 -20.48 7.68 -7.09
CA ARG A 275 -21.39 7.89 -5.96
C ARG A 275 -22.59 8.73 -6.39
N PRO A 276 -23.78 8.46 -5.83
CA PRO A 276 -24.96 9.25 -6.12
C PRO A 276 -24.78 10.69 -5.62
N PHE A 277 -25.40 11.63 -6.31
CA PHE A 277 -25.45 13.01 -5.88
C PHE A 277 -26.23 13.14 -4.56
N CYS A 278 -25.67 13.84 -3.59
CA CYS A 278 -26.34 14.15 -2.33
C CYS A 278 -26.88 15.60 -2.39
N GLN A 279 -28.18 15.77 -2.24
CA GLN A 279 -28.79 17.11 -2.18
C GLN A 279 -28.48 17.85 -0.87
N THR A 280 -28.17 17.10 0.20
CA THR A 280 -27.81 17.68 1.49
C THR A 280 -26.39 18.21 1.43
N TYR A 281 -26.24 19.52 1.64
CA TYR A 281 -24.93 20.15 1.72
C TYR A 281 -24.19 19.70 2.98
N HIS A 282 -22.99 19.19 2.79
CA HIS A 282 -22.05 18.86 3.86
C HIS A 282 -20.80 19.72 3.68
N PRO A 283 -20.53 20.67 4.60
CA PRO A 283 -19.32 21.49 4.55
C PRO A 283 -18.07 20.61 4.46
N THR A 284 -17.26 20.82 3.44
CA THR A 284 -16.03 20.05 3.26
C THR A 284 -14.87 20.80 3.88
N ILE A 285 -14.63 20.51 5.16
CA ILE A 285 -13.67 21.20 6.03
C ILE A 285 -12.24 20.67 5.93
N LYS A 286 -11.99 19.63 5.11
CA LYS A 286 -10.67 19.03 4.87
C LYS A 286 -10.53 18.68 3.39
N PRO A 287 -9.32 18.70 2.81
CA PRO A 287 -9.10 18.22 1.45
C PRO A 287 -9.55 16.76 1.32
N ARG A 288 -10.13 16.39 0.17
CA ARG A 288 -10.32 14.97 -0.21
C ARG A 288 -9.52 14.64 -1.45
N THR A 289 -9.07 13.40 -1.46
CA THR A 289 -8.48 12.76 -2.62
C THR A 289 -9.42 11.66 -3.10
N ALA A 290 -9.57 11.55 -4.42
CA ALA A 290 -10.23 10.45 -5.10
C ALA A 290 -9.27 9.90 -6.15
N VAL A 291 -9.12 8.58 -6.23
CA VAL A 291 -8.34 7.92 -7.27
C VAL A 291 -9.18 6.85 -7.95
N ASN A 292 -9.12 6.83 -9.28
CA ASN A 292 -9.79 5.81 -10.08
C ASN A 292 -9.06 5.58 -11.42
N ASN A 293 -9.34 4.48 -12.09
CA ASN A 293 -8.94 4.31 -13.48
C ASN A 293 -9.89 5.09 -14.42
N VAL A 294 -9.33 5.61 -15.50
CA VAL A 294 -10.04 6.31 -16.57
C VAL A 294 -9.62 5.73 -17.92
N GLU A 295 -10.58 5.60 -18.81
CA GLU A 295 -10.32 5.23 -20.20
C GLU A 295 -10.18 6.49 -21.05
N LEU A 296 -9.00 6.65 -21.66
CA LEU A 296 -8.71 7.72 -22.60
C LEU A 296 -9.19 7.34 -24.01
N GLN A 297 -9.38 8.34 -24.86
CA GLN A 297 -9.64 8.12 -26.28
C GLN A 297 -8.59 7.20 -26.91
N GLY A 298 -9.06 6.14 -27.58
CA GLY A 298 -8.19 5.09 -28.14
C GLY A 298 -7.94 3.90 -27.21
N GLY A 299 -8.73 3.75 -26.14
CA GLY A 299 -8.74 2.55 -25.28
C GLY A 299 -7.57 2.44 -24.29
N LYS A 300 -6.71 3.47 -24.21
CA LYS A 300 -5.64 3.50 -23.21
C LYS A 300 -6.25 3.79 -21.84
N GLN A 301 -6.02 2.91 -20.88
CA GLN A 301 -6.38 3.15 -19.49
C GLN A 301 -5.22 3.81 -18.73
N CYS A 302 -5.56 4.74 -17.83
CA CYS A 302 -4.63 5.31 -16.85
C CYS A 302 -5.35 5.57 -15.53
N TYR A 303 -4.61 5.85 -14.47
CA TYR A 303 -5.16 6.27 -13.19
C TYR A 303 -5.13 7.79 -13.10
N LEU A 304 -6.25 8.36 -12.66
CA LEU A 304 -6.39 9.77 -12.38
C LEU A 304 -6.54 9.95 -10.87
N ILE A 305 -5.60 10.68 -10.27
CA ILE A 305 -5.67 11.13 -8.89
C ILE A 305 -6.29 12.53 -8.91
N VAL A 306 -7.43 12.70 -8.28
CA VAL A 306 -8.17 13.96 -8.19
C VAL A 306 -8.15 14.41 -6.75
N ARG A 307 -7.49 15.52 -6.45
CA ARG A 307 -7.47 16.12 -5.11
C ARG A 307 -8.15 17.48 -5.19
N PHE A 308 -9.27 17.65 -4.48
CA PHE A 308 -9.81 18.99 -4.34
C PHE A 308 -9.11 19.70 -3.19
N ILE A 309 -8.86 20.99 -3.38
CA ILE A 309 -8.23 21.85 -2.38
C ILE A 309 -9.30 22.72 -1.71
N VAL A 310 -9.18 22.90 -0.40
CA VAL A 310 -10.12 23.73 0.36
C VAL A 310 -9.83 25.20 0.03
N ALA A 311 -10.85 25.90 -0.46
CA ALA A 311 -10.78 27.33 -0.72
C ALA A 311 -10.67 28.08 0.61
N GLN A 312 -9.83 29.11 0.66
CA GLN A 312 -9.78 30.00 1.80
C GLN A 312 -11.02 30.92 1.76
N THR A 313 -11.91 30.82 2.75
CA THR A 313 -13.00 31.78 2.91
C THR A 313 -12.50 33.00 3.68
N THR A 314 -12.24 34.08 2.96
CA THR A 314 -11.95 35.40 3.54
C THR A 314 -13.22 35.95 4.19
N GLY A 315 -13.38 35.79 5.51
CA GLY A 315 -14.38 36.56 6.27
C GLY A 315 -15.19 35.83 7.32
N ASP A 316 -15.11 34.51 7.44
CA ASP A 316 -15.83 33.81 8.50
C ASP A 316 -15.03 33.80 9.81
N PHE A 317 -15.58 34.47 10.83
CA PHE A 317 -15.08 34.48 12.22
C PHE A 317 -15.00 33.08 12.87
N LEU A 318 -15.43 32.03 12.15
CA LEU A 318 -15.23 30.62 12.47
C LEU A 318 -13.93 30.12 11.85
N ALA A 319 -12.80 30.77 12.18
CA ALA A 319 -11.51 30.10 12.10
C ALA A 319 -11.47 29.03 13.19
N ASP A 320 -12.20 27.94 12.98
CA ASP A 320 -12.13 26.73 13.78
C ASP A 320 -10.67 26.26 13.83
N GLU A 321 -10.32 25.53 14.89
CA GLU A 321 -9.04 24.84 15.06
C GLU A 321 -8.58 24.13 13.76
N ILE A 322 -9.53 23.59 12.99
CA ILE A 322 -9.28 22.89 11.71
C ILE A 322 -8.77 23.84 10.63
N GLY A 323 -9.29 25.07 10.52
CA GLY A 323 -8.84 26.05 9.53
C GLY A 323 -7.38 26.48 9.78
N ARG A 324 -7.01 26.71 11.04
CA ARG A 324 -5.62 27.00 11.43
C ARG A 324 -4.70 25.81 11.20
N GLN A 325 -5.14 24.60 11.55
CA GLN A 325 -4.36 23.39 11.27
C GLN A 325 -4.09 23.20 9.77
N LEU A 326 -5.08 23.46 8.90
CA LEU A 326 -4.89 23.38 7.45
C LEU A 326 -3.98 24.47 6.90
N GLU A 327 -4.01 25.67 7.49
CA GLU A 327 -3.08 26.75 7.18
C GLU A 327 -1.64 26.38 7.58
N GLU A 328 -1.44 25.86 8.80
CA GLU A 328 -0.16 25.36 9.29
C GLU A 328 0.38 24.19 8.46
N LEU A 329 -0.49 23.30 7.99
CA LEU A 329 -0.15 22.18 7.10
C LEU A 329 0.02 22.61 5.63
N GLY A 330 -0.27 23.89 5.30
CA GLY A 330 -0.16 24.43 3.95
C GLY A 330 -1.04 23.69 2.93
N GLU A 331 -2.25 23.31 3.36
CA GLU A 331 -3.23 22.56 2.57
C GLU A 331 -4.38 23.44 2.04
N LEU A 332 -4.35 24.73 2.36
CA LEU A 332 -5.25 25.73 1.78
C LEU A 332 -4.83 26.08 0.36
N GLU A 333 -5.82 26.53 -0.42
CA GLU A 333 -5.65 26.93 -1.82
C GLU A 333 -4.47 27.89 -2.03
N PRO A 334 -4.31 29.02 -1.32
CA PRO A 334 -3.15 29.91 -1.50
C PRO A 334 -1.81 29.24 -1.21
N ALA A 335 -1.71 28.47 -0.12
CA ALA A 335 -0.47 27.81 0.28
C ALA A 335 0.00 26.75 -0.72
N ILE A 336 -0.93 26.04 -1.37
CA ILE A 336 -0.59 25.09 -2.44
C ILE A 336 -0.18 25.82 -3.71
N LEU A 337 -0.84 26.92 -4.05
CA LEU A 337 -0.55 27.70 -5.25
C LEU A 337 0.78 28.46 -5.15
N GLU A 338 1.18 28.88 -3.95
CA GLU A 338 2.51 29.48 -3.71
C GLU A 338 3.63 28.43 -3.67
N ASN A 339 3.30 27.16 -3.45
CA ASN A 339 4.27 26.08 -3.38
C ASN A 339 4.54 25.47 -4.76
N GLN A 340 5.56 26.01 -5.44
CA GLN A 340 5.98 25.54 -6.76
C GLN A 340 6.27 24.03 -6.80
N VAL A 341 6.83 23.45 -5.73
CA VAL A 341 7.13 22.02 -5.66
C VAL A 341 5.84 21.20 -5.71
N LYS A 342 4.80 21.58 -4.95
CA LYS A 342 3.49 20.92 -5.01
C LYS A 342 2.86 21.09 -6.39
N LEU A 343 2.90 22.30 -6.96
CA LEU A 343 2.36 22.54 -8.30
C LEU A 343 3.05 21.73 -9.40
N ASP A 344 4.38 21.59 -9.33
CA ASP A 344 5.15 20.82 -10.31
C ASP A 344 4.83 19.31 -10.28
N THR A 345 4.32 18.81 -9.14
CA THR A 345 3.83 17.42 -9.04
C THR A 345 2.47 17.22 -9.72
N CYS A 346 1.64 18.26 -9.78
CA CYS A 346 0.35 18.24 -10.44
C CYS A 346 0.49 18.22 -11.97
N ASP A 347 -0.34 17.44 -12.67
CA ASP A 347 -0.36 17.42 -14.14
C ASP A 347 -1.46 18.33 -14.70
N ILE A 348 -2.57 18.47 -13.99
CA ILE A 348 -3.79 19.14 -14.46
C ILE A 348 -4.37 20.03 -13.35
N LEU A 349 -4.59 21.31 -13.65
CA LEU A 349 -5.42 22.17 -12.81
C LEU A 349 -6.84 22.22 -13.38
N CYS A 350 -7.82 21.75 -12.60
CA CYS A 350 -9.23 21.78 -12.93
C CYS A 350 -9.90 22.91 -12.15
N TYR A 351 -10.36 23.94 -12.85
CA TYR A 351 -11.11 25.05 -12.24
C TYR A 351 -12.60 24.75 -12.28
N THR A 352 -13.27 24.89 -11.14
CA THR A 352 -14.70 24.64 -10.96
C THR A 352 -15.39 25.91 -10.47
N TYR A 353 -16.55 26.20 -11.04
CA TYR A 353 -17.45 27.25 -10.60
C TYR A 353 -18.88 26.74 -10.65
N ASP A 354 -19.73 27.32 -9.83
CA ASP A 354 -21.18 27.13 -9.90
C ASP A 354 -21.77 28.15 -10.89
N SER A 355 -22.46 27.65 -11.92
CA SER A 355 -23.10 28.52 -12.92
C SER A 355 -24.34 29.25 -12.40
N SER A 356 -24.88 28.84 -11.25
CA SER A 356 -25.98 29.51 -10.56
C SER A 356 -25.51 30.61 -9.61
N ASP A 357 -24.22 30.65 -9.27
CA ASP A 357 -23.60 31.68 -8.44
C ASP A 357 -22.70 32.60 -9.29
N PRO A 358 -23.10 33.87 -9.52
CA PRO A 358 -22.32 34.81 -10.33
C PRO A 358 -20.94 35.13 -9.73
N ASP A 359 -20.76 34.99 -8.41
CA ASP A 359 -19.49 35.30 -7.73
C ASP A 359 -18.50 34.13 -7.79
N SER A 360 -18.99 32.90 -8.00
CA SER A 360 -18.17 31.68 -8.09
C SER A 360 -17.11 31.74 -9.20
N PHE A 361 -17.43 32.37 -10.33
CA PHE A 361 -16.49 32.51 -11.45
C PHE A 361 -15.40 33.55 -11.19
N SER A 362 -15.72 34.61 -10.42
CA SER A 362 -14.75 35.65 -10.05
C SER A 362 -13.56 35.06 -9.28
N HIS A 363 -13.81 34.08 -8.40
CA HIS A 363 -12.76 33.33 -7.70
C HIS A 363 -11.75 32.69 -8.65
N ILE A 364 -12.20 32.08 -9.76
CA ILE A 364 -11.30 31.48 -10.76
C ILE A 364 -10.39 32.54 -11.40
N VAL A 365 -10.93 33.73 -11.68
CA VAL A 365 -10.16 34.83 -12.27
C VAL A 365 -9.05 35.27 -11.33
N GLU A 366 -9.36 35.43 -10.04
CA GLU A 366 -8.39 35.79 -9.00
C GLU A 366 -7.29 34.74 -8.85
N LEU A 367 -7.65 33.46 -8.77
CA LEU A 367 -6.68 32.35 -8.71
C LEU A 367 -5.72 32.36 -9.89
N ARG A 368 -6.21 32.63 -11.09
CA ARG A 368 -5.39 32.68 -12.29
C ARG A 368 -4.40 33.83 -12.27
N VAL A 369 -4.79 34.99 -11.75
CA VAL A 369 -3.88 36.13 -11.59
C VAL A 369 -2.72 35.75 -10.68
N SER A 370 -3.02 35.13 -9.53
CA SER A 370 -2.02 34.66 -8.57
C SER A 370 -1.07 33.64 -9.19
N LEU A 371 -1.59 32.65 -9.93
CA LEU A 371 -0.79 31.63 -10.62
C LEU A 371 0.09 32.15 -11.77
N THR A 372 -0.25 33.30 -12.36
CA THR A 372 0.59 33.96 -13.38
C THR A 372 1.63 34.90 -12.78
N ALA A 373 1.45 35.30 -11.52
CA ALA A 373 2.35 36.19 -10.80
C ALA A 373 3.47 35.42 -10.06
N ALA A 374 3.20 34.17 -9.66
CA ALA A 374 4.19 33.18 -9.22
C ALA A 374 4.97 32.60 -10.41
#